data_AF-Q9R7U5-F1
#
_entry.id   AF-Q9R7U5-F1
#
_cell.length_a   1.000
_cell.length_b   1.000
_cell.length_c   1.000
_cell.angle_alpha   90.00
_cell.angle_beta   90.00
_cell.angle_gamma   90.00
#
_symmetry.space_group_name_H-M   'P 1'
#
loop_
_entity.id
_entity.type
_entity.pdbx_description
1 polymer ?
#
loop_
_entity_poly.entity_id
_entity_poly.type
_entity_poly.pdbx_seq_one_letter_code
_entity_poly.pdbx_strand_id
1 'polypeptide(L)' 'MTQTKKFDFRIVQDKQVWAAEITRRMTARKTIVSKRKTGFATEAEATVWGEKELKSFLEKLMLRNERKAKQREERTE' A
#
# COMPACT_ATOMS: atom_id res chain seq x y z
N MET A 1 0.03 8.01 21.98
CA MET A 1 0.51 8.25 20.60
C MET A 1 -0.21 7.30 19.66
N THR A 2 -1.14 7.78 18.85
CA THR A 2 -1.85 6.91 17.89
C THR A 2 -0.87 6.55 16.77
N GLN A 3 -0.34 5.32 16.77
CA GLN A 3 0.50 4.83 15.67
C GLN A 3 -0.32 4.84 14.39
N THR A 4 -0.24 5.91 13.62
CA THR A 4 -0.94 6.01 12.35
C THR A 4 -0.31 5.04 11.37
N LYS A 5 -1.12 4.21 10.73
CA LYS A 5 -0.65 3.24 9.72
C LYS A 5 0.08 3.97 8.59
N LYS A 6 1.24 3.45 8.20
CA LYS A 6 2.10 4.03 7.13
C LYS A 6 1.53 3.76 5.74
N PHE A 7 0.83 2.64 5.58
CA PHE A 7 0.16 2.24 4.36
C PHE A 7 -1.31 2.01 4.66
N ASP A 8 -2.16 2.42 3.73
CA ASP A 8 -3.60 2.25 3.80
C ASP A 8 -4.15 2.07 2.38
N PHE A 9 -5.43 1.73 2.25
CA PHE A 9 -6.12 1.74 0.95
C PHE A 9 -7.34 2.65 1.03
N ARG A 10 -7.70 3.25 -0.11
CA ARG A 10 -8.93 4.03 -0.25
C ARG A 10 -9.66 3.63 -1.50
N ILE A 11 -10.99 3.65 -1.44
CA ILE A 11 -11.85 3.44 -2.59
C ILE A 11 -12.35 4.79 -3.07
N VAL A 12 -12.29 5.00 -4.38
CA VAL A 12 -12.71 6.23 -5.04
C VAL A 12 -13.68 5.84 -6.14
N GLN A 13 -14.87 6.43 -6.13
CA GLN A 13 -15.82 6.28 -7.22
C GLN A 13 -15.44 7.26 -8.34
N ASP A 14 -15.25 6.75 -9.54
CA ASP A 14 -14.97 7.55 -10.74
C ASP A 14 -16.09 7.32 -11.77
N LYS A 15 -17.04 8.25 -11.80
CA LYS A 15 -18.25 8.20 -12.64
C LYS A 15 -19.06 6.92 -12.40
N GLN A 16 -18.91 5.93 -13.27
CA GLN A 16 -19.63 4.64 -13.23
C GLN A 16 -18.74 3.48 -12.78
N VAL A 17 -17.45 3.72 -12.57
CA VAL A 17 -16.49 2.68 -12.17
C VAL A 17 -15.90 2.98 -10.81
N TRP A 18 -15.53 1.94 -10.10
CA TRP A 18 -14.83 2.04 -8.83
C TRP A 18 -13.32 1.91 -9.04
N ALA A 19 -12.56 2.62 -8.21
CA ALA A 19 -11.12 2.62 -8.20
C ALA A 19 -10.61 2.34 -6.78
N ALA A 20 -9.63 1.45 -6.67
CA ALA A 20 -8.93 1.18 -5.43
C ALA A 20 -7.52 1.76 -5.51
N GLU A 21 -7.16 2.56 -4.50
CA GLU A 21 -5.89 3.25 -4.41
C GLU A 21 -5.17 2.86 -3.12
N ILE A 22 -4.01 2.23 -3.24
CA ILE A 22 -3.09 2.03 -2.11
C ILE A 22 -2.38 3.34 -1.85
N THR A 23 -2.54 3.85 -0.64
CA THR A 23 -1.92 5.09 -0.19
C THR A 23 -0.76 4.80 0.77
N ARG A 24 0.23 5.68 0.73
CA ARG A 24 1.38 5.70 1.62
C ARG A 24 1.48 7.07 2.27
N ARG A 25 1.58 7.07 3.59
CA ARG A 25 1.97 8.25 4.34
C ARG A 25 3.46 8.51 4.14
N MET A 26 3.79 9.59 3.43
CA MET A 26 5.17 10.04 3.23
C MET A 26 5.64 10.89 4.41
N THR A 27 4.80 11.84 4.84
CA THR A 27 5.04 12.69 6.01
C THR A 27 3.76 12.81 6.81
N ALA A 28 3.80 13.46 7.98
CA ALA A 28 2.62 13.68 8.79
C ALA A 28 1.46 14.37 8.03
N ARG A 29 1.80 15.21 7.03
CA ARG A 29 0.86 16.03 6.26
C ARG A 29 0.65 15.55 4.81
N LYS A 30 1.45 14.60 4.32
CA LYS A 30 1.44 14.19 2.92
C LYS A 30 1.22 12.68 2.78
N THR A 31 0.12 12.33 2.14
CA THR A 31 -0.21 10.98 1.71
C THR A 31 -0.16 10.92 0.20
N ILE A 32 0.51 9.90 -0.35
CA ILE A 32 0.65 9.69 -1.79
C ILE A 32 0.02 8.36 -2.19
N VAL A 33 -0.42 8.24 -3.44
CA VAL A 33 -0.89 6.97 -4.00
C VAL A 33 0.32 6.19 -4.50
N SER A 34 0.52 4.98 -3.97
CA SER A 34 1.58 4.07 -4.38
C SER A 34 1.15 3.13 -5.51
N LYS A 35 -0.13 2.74 -5.53
CA LYS A 35 -0.70 1.90 -6.58
C LYS A 35 -2.18 2.24 -6.75
N ARG A 36 -2.65 2.32 -7.99
CA ARG A 36 -4.06 2.53 -8.32
C ARG A 36 -4.51 1.45 -9.27
N LYS A 37 -5.72 0.92 -9.06
CA LYS A 37 -6.42 0.09 -10.04
C LYS A 37 -7.83 0.62 -10.20
N THR A 38 -8.24 0.79 -11.45
CA THR A 38 -9.56 1.29 -11.85
C THR A 38 -10.31 0.20 -12.62
N GLY A 39 -11.62 0.41 -12.80
CA GLY A 39 -12.44 -0.48 -13.62
C GLY A 39 -13.16 -1.57 -12.84
N PHE A 40 -13.38 -1.36 -11.54
CA PHE A 40 -14.23 -2.24 -10.74
C PHE A 40 -15.70 -1.89 -10.97
N ALA A 41 -16.56 -2.90 -11.06
CA ALA A 41 -18.00 -2.70 -11.22
C ALA A 41 -18.66 -2.33 -9.88
N THR A 42 -18.11 -2.85 -8.78
CA THR A 42 -18.65 -2.63 -7.43
C THR A 42 -17.58 -2.16 -6.44
N GLU A 43 -18.03 -1.46 -5.40
CA GLU A 43 -17.18 -1.05 -4.28
C GLU A 43 -16.61 -2.26 -3.53
N ALA A 44 -17.38 -3.35 -3.42
CA ALA A 44 -16.95 -4.58 -2.76
C ALA A 44 -15.77 -5.23 -3.48
N GLU A 45 -15.82 -5.34 -4.81
CA GLU A 45 -14.70 -5.84 -5.61
C GLU A 45 -13.44 -4.97 -5.45
N ALA A 46 -13.62 -3.65 -5.44
CA ALA A 46 -12.53 -2.70 -5.26
C ALA A 46 -11.89 -2.84 -3.86
N THR A 47 -12.72 -3.04 -2.83
CA THR A 47 -12.29 -3.25 -1.43
C THR A 47 -11.51 -4.55 -1.28
N VAL A 48 -12.05 -5.67 -1.76
CA VAL A 48 -11.38 -6.98 -1.70
C VAL A 48 -10.04 -6.93 -2.42
N TRP A 49 -9.97 -6.25 -3.58
CA TRP A 49 -8.71 -6.05 -4.27
C TRP A 49 -7.74 -5.17 -3.49
N GLY A 50 -8.22 -4.07 -2.90
CA GLY A 50 -7.42 -3.15 -2.08
C GLY A 50 -6.78 -3.85 -0.88
N GLU A 51 -7.54 -4.65 -0.14
CA GLU A 51 -7.04 -5.42 1.01
C GLU A 51 -6.01 -6.47 0.61
N LYS A 52 -6.31 -7.24 -0.44
CA LYS A 52 -5.41 -8.29 -0.95
C LYS A 52 -4.09 -7.69 -1.44
N GLU A 53 -4.17 -6.61 -2.20
CA GLU A 53 -2.97 -5.95 -2.72
C GLU A 53 -2.19 -5.25 -1.61
N LEU A 54 -2.85 -4.65 -0.60
CA LEU A 54 -2.17 -4.06 0.55
C LEU A 54 -1.37 -5.11 1.33
N LYS A 55 -1.93 -6.29 1.59
CA LYS A 55 -1.21 -7.41 2.22
C LYS A 55 0.02 -7.83 1.40
N SER A 56 -0.16 -8.08 0.10
CA SER A 56 0.95 -8.43 -0.80
C SER A 56 2.03 -7.33 -0.86
N PHE A 57 1.63 -6.07 -0.79
CA PHE A 57 2.54 -4.93 -0.81
C PHE A 57 3.39 -4.88 0.47
N LEU A 58 2.78 -5.12 1.63
CA LEU A 58 3.49 -5.18 2.92
C LEU A 58 4.47 -6.35 2.97
N GLU A 59 4.07 -7.54 2.53
CA GLU A 59 4.97 -8.71 2.46
C GLU A 59 6.20 -8.43 1.59
N LYS A 60 6.01 -7.86 0.39
CA LYS A 60 7.11 -7.47 -0.50
C LYS A 60 8.05 -6.45 0.16
N LEU A 61 7.50 -5.51 0.93
CA LEU A 61 8.31 -4.54 1.67
C LEU A 61 9.11 -5.20 2.79
N MET A 62 8.52 -6.13 3.54
CA MET A 62 9.21 -6.87 4.60
C MET A 62 10.38 -7.66 4.01
N LEU A 63 10.15 -8.46 2.97
CA LEU A 63 11.19 -9.22 2.29
C LEU A 63 12.32 -8.32 1.75
N ARG A 64 11.97 -7.15 1.20
CA ARG A 64 12.97 -6.18 0.73
C ARG A 64 13.77 -5.58 1.89
N ASN A 65 13.13 -5.30 3.03
CA ASN A 65 13.81 -4.78 4.21
C ASN A 65 14.75 -5.82 4.81
N GLU A 66 14.33 -7.08 4.90
CA GLU A 66 15.17 -8.18 5.36
C GLU A 66 16.40 -8.36 4.47
N ARG A 67 16.24 -8.37 3.14
CA ARG A 67 17.37 -8.43 2.21
C ARG A 67 18.35 -7.27 2.40
N LYS A 68 17.83 -6.06 2.62
CA LYS A 68 18.66 -4.88 2.88
C LYS A 68 19.33 -4.91 4.24
N ALA A 69 18.71 -5.52 5.25
CA ALA A 69 19.32 -5.70 6.57
C ALA A 69 20.53 -6.63 6.46
N LYS A 70 20.35 -7.80 5.82
CA LYS A 70 21.43 -8.76 5.55
C LYS A 70 22.61 -8.14 4.79
N GLN A 71 22.34 -7.40 3.72
CA GLN A 71 23.40 -6.69 2.96
C GLN A 71 24.14 -5.62 3.78
N ARG A 72 23.52 -5.06 4.82
CA ARG A 72 24.22 -4.11 5.71
C ARG A 72 25.13 -4.86 6.66
N GLU A 73 24.66 -5.96 7.25
CA GLU A 73 25.47 -6.81 8.11
C GLU A 73 26.72 -7.29 7.37
N GLU A 74 26.58 -7.85 6.16
CA GLU A 74 27.70 -8.30 5.32
C GLU A 74 28.70 -7.21 4.91
N ARG A 75 28.31 -5.93 4.93
CA ARG A 75 29.21 -4.81 4.58
C ARG A 75 29.96 -4.24 5.80
N THR A 76 29.47 -4.54 7.00
CA THR A 76 30.02 -3.98 8.25
C THR A 76 31.03 -4.92 8.89
N GLU A 77 31.12 -6.17 8.42
CA GLU A 77 32.22 -7.13 8.65
C GLU A 77 33.27 -7.03 7.54
#